data_AF-G0VE59-F1
#
_entry.id   AF-G0VE59-F1
#
_cell.length_a   1.000
_cell.length_b   1.000
_cell.length_c   1.000
_cell.angle_alpha   90.00
_cell.angle_beta   90.00
_cell.angle_gamma   90.00
#
_symmetry.space_group_name_H-M   'P 1'
#
loop_
_entity.id
_entity.type
_entity.pdbx_description
1 polymer ?
#
loop_
_entity_poly.entity_id
_entity_poly.type
_entity_poly.pdbx_seq_one_letter_code
_entity_poly.pdbx_strand_id
1 'polypeptide(L)'
;MDYNEEDPFASFEDLTNLLLKMQKKTFTISGDNNQYKPYMDPRDFNVLWRSYIYSLGQRSELLPRIQDDELDMFEKMNIGEQISKLNIFLRSEFYYCYLCGKQYASEEELYEKCPGITKADHT
;
A
#
# COMPACT_ATOMS: atom_id res chain seq x y z
N MET A 1 28.12 -1.18 -15.60
CA MET A 1 26.88 -1.23 -14.80
C MET A 1 26.16 0.05 -15.14
N ASP A 2 25.55 0.02 -16.31
CA ASP A 2 25.03 1.21 -16.98
C ASP A 2 23.60 1.44 -16.48
N TYR A 3 23.43 2.53 -15.75
CA TYR A 3 22.12 3.08 -15.47
C TYR A 3 21.59 3.64 -16.79
N ASN A 4 20.55 3.02 -17.34
CA ASN A 4 19.82 3.58 -18.48
C ASN A 4 18.93 4.72 -17.97
N GLU A 5 19.38 5.95 -18.17
CA GLU A 5 18.67 7.19 -17.79
C GLU A 5 17.46 7.53 -18.69
N GLU A 6 17.11 6.70 -19.67
CA GLU A 6 16.09 7.02 -20.70
C GLU A 6 14.84 6.14 -20.68
N ASP A 7 14.55 5.40 -19.60
CA ASP A 7 13.23 4.78 -19.46
C ASP A 7 12.31 5.62 -18.55
N PRO A 8 11.49 6.52 -19.12
CA PRO A 8 10.53 7.30 -18.34
C PRO A 8 9.50 6.41 -17.64
N PHE A 9 9.33 5.16 -18.08
CA PHE A 9 8.43 4.18 -17.48
C PHE A 9 9.10 3.38 -16.35
N ALA A 10 10.43 3.29 -16.27
CA ALA A 10 11.10 2.59 -15.16
C ALA A 10 10.71 3.17 -13.81
N SER A 11 10.67 4.51 -13.68
CA SER A 11 10.22 5.17 -12.46
C SER A 11 8.74 4.91 -12.13
N PHE A 12 7.89 4.78 -13.14
CA PHE A 12 6.45 4.54 -12.99
C PHE A 12 6.15 3.08 -12.65
N GLU A 13 6.81 2.13 -13.31
CA GLU A 13 6.72 0.70 -13.04
C GLU A 13 7.29 0.38 -11.64
N ASP A 14 8.37 1.05 -11.24
CA ASP A 14 8.93 0.95 -9.89
C ASP A 14 7.96 1.44 -8.81
N LEU A 15 7.30 2.58 -9.03
CA LEU A 15 6.31 3.13 -8.09
C LEU A 15 5.05 2.26 -8.02
N THR A 16 4.58 1.73 -9.15
CA THR A 16 3.43 0.81 -9.19
C THR A 16 3.74 -0.48 -8.42
N ASN A 17 4.92 -1.05 -8.65
CA ASN A 17 5.40 -2.24 -7.94
C ASN A 17 5.60 -1.97 -6.44
N LEU A 18 6.10 -0.79 -6.08
CA LEU A 18 6.23 -0.36 -4.69
C LEU A 18 4.86 -0.25 -4.02
N LEU A 19 3.91 0.45 -4.66
CA LEU A 19 2.54 0.58 -4.15
C LEU A 19 1.92 -0.80 -3.88
N LEU A 20 1.97 -1.71 -4.86
CA LEU A 20 1.43 -3.06 -4.71
C LEU A 20 2.07 -3.83 -3.53
N LYS A 21 3.39 -3.72 -3.36
CA LYS A 21 4.11 -4.33 -2.23
C LYS A 21 3.66 -3.73 -0.90
N MET A 22 3.49 -2.41 -0.82
CA MET A 22 3.04 -1.74 0.39
C MET A 22 1.58 -2.10 0.71
N GLN A 23 0.69 -2.17 -0.28
CA GLN A 23 -0.71 -2.58 -0.12
C GLN A 23 -0.81 -4.00 0.43
N LYS A 24 -0.06 -4.96 -0.17
CA LYS A 24 0.04 -6.32 0.36
C LYS A 24 0.52 -6.35 1.82
N LYS A 25 1.53 -5.55 2.15
CA LYS A 25 2.07 -5.48 3.52
C LYS A 25 1.02 -4.92 4.49
N THR A 26 0.30 -3.88 4.09
CA THR A 26 -0.76 -3.24 4.89
C THR A 26 -1.94 -4.19 5.11
N PHE A 27 -2.35 -4.92 4.07
CA PHE A 27 -3.34 -5.99 4.18
C PHE A 27 -2.94 -7.11 5.15
N THR A 28 -1.63 -7.38 5.28
CA THR A 28 -1.13 -8.37 6.24
C THR A 28 -1.08 -7.81 7.66
N ILE A 29 -0.62 -6.57 7.84
CA ILE A 29 -0.50 -5.94 9.16
C ILE A 29 -1.87 -5.65 9.78
N SER A 30 -2.85 -5.23 8.96
CA SER A 30 -4.23 -4.99 9.41
C SER A 30 -4.92 -6.26 9.92
N GLY A 31 -4.43 -7.44 9.54
CA GLY A 31 -5.07 -8.72 9.85
C GLY A 31 -6.23 -9.07 8.91
N ASP A 32 -6.55 -8.21 7.94
CA ASP A 32 -7.58 -8.45 6.92
C ASP A 32 -7.30 -9.72 6.12
N ASN A 33 -6.02 -10.06 5.93
CA ASN A 33 -5.60 -11.30 5.30
C ASN A 33 -6.13 -12.57 5.99
N ASN A 34 -6.41 -12.51 7.29
CA ASN A 34 -6.95 -13.65 8.04
C ASN A 34 -8.47 -13.82 7.81
N GLN A 35 -9.15 -12.72 7.48
CA GLN A 35 -10.59 -12.67 7.28
C GLN A 35 -10.97 -12.89 5.80
N TYR A 36 -10.12 -12.43 4.89
CA TYR A 36 -10.37 -12.46 3.45
C TYR A 36 -10.78 -13.83 2.91
N LYS A 37 -11.81 -13.80 2.05
CA LYS A 37 -12.23 -14.92 1.20
C LYS A 37 -12.40 -14.43 -0.24
N PRO A 38 -12.13 -15.27 -1.26
CA PRO A 38 -12.21 -14.87 -2.67
C PRO A 38 -13.58 -14.39 -3.18
N TYR A 39 -14.64 -14.61 -2.40
CA TYR A 39 -16.01 -14.22 -2.71
C TYR A 39 -16.50 -13.00 -1.90
N MET A 40 -15.67 -12.45 -1.01
CA MET A 40 -16.02 -11.23 -0.27
C MET A 40 -16.00 -10.03 -1.21
N ASP A 41 -16.81 -9.04 -0.90
CA ASP A 41 -16.79 -7.77 -1.60
C ASP A 41 -15.52 -7.01 -1.21
N PRO A 42 -14.64 -6.61 -2.15
CA PRO A 42 -13.46 -5.82 -1.84
C PRO A 42 -13.80 -4.51 -1.10
N ARG A 43 -15.02 -3.99 -1.26
CA ARG A 43 -15.50 -2.78 -0.57
C ARG A 43 -15.69 -2.96 0.93
N ASP A 44 -15.73 -4.21 1.42
CA ASP A 44 -15.70 -4.52 2.86
C ASP A 44 -14.32 -4.26 3.48
N PHE A 45 -13.30 -3.99 2.66
CA PHE A 45 -11.93 -3.70 3.09
C PHE A 45 -11.57 -2.24 2.82
N ASN A 46 -10.55 -1.76 3.52
CA ASN A 46 -10.08 -0.38 3.38
C ASN A 46 -9.59 -0.08 1.95
N VAL A 47 -10.01 1.06 1.40
CA VAL A 47 -9.67 1.50 0.05
C VAL A 47 -8.17 1.51 -0.23
N LEU A 48 -7.33 1.81 0.77
CA LEU A 48 -5.89 1.98 0.58
C LEU A 48 -5.18 0.71 0.06
N TRP A 49 -5.69 -0.49 0.36
CA TRP A 49 -5.16 -1.76 -0.16
C TRP A 49 -6.20 -2.56 -0.98
N ARG A 50 -7.32 -1.93 -1.34
CA ARG A 50 -8.41 -2.61 -2.05
C ARG A 50 -8.04 -3.04 -3.47
N SER A 51 -7.23 -2.27 -4.19
CA SER A 51 -6.73 -2.69 -5.52
C SER A 51 -5.88 -3.98 -5.45
N TYR A 52 -5.12 -4.18 -4.36
CA TYR A 52 -4.45 -5.46 -4.10
C TYR A 52 -5.47 -6.59 -3.93
N ILE A 53 -6.57 -6.38 -3.21
CA ILE A 53 -7.63 -7.38 -3.03
C ILE A 53 -8.31 -7.71 -4.36
N TYR A 54 -8.61 -6.70 -5.19
CA TYR A 54 -9.10 -6.95 -6.56
C TYR A 54 -8.12 -7.79 -7.38
N SER A 55 -6.81 -7.58 -7.23
CA SER A 55 -5.80 -8.42 -7.90
C SER A 55 -5.80 -9.89 -7.43
N LEU A 56 -6.26 -10.15 -6.19
CA LEU A 56 -6.47 -11.51 -5.68
C LEU A 56 -7.76 -12.12 -6.22
N GLY A 57 -8.85 -11.35 -6.22
CA GLY A 57 -10.20 -11.78 -6.61
C GLY A 57 -10.38 -12.00 -8.12
N GLN A 58 -9.68 -11.24 -8.97
CA GLN A 58 -9.68 -11.46 -10.42
C GLN A 58 -9.12 -12.84 -10.84
N ARG A 59 -8.51 -13.59 -9.92
CA ARG A 59 -8.08 -14.98 -10.15
C ARG A 59 -9.23 -15.98 -9.95
N SER A 60 -10.37 -15.58 -9.39
CA SER A 60 -11.49 -16.48 -9.06
C SER A 60 -12.69 -16.39 -10.02
N GLU A 61 -12.80 -15.36 -10.87
CA GLU A 61 -13.95 -15.09 -11.77
C GLU A 61 -15.34 -14.97 -11.08
N LEU A 62 -15.40 -14.94 -9.74
CA LEU A 62 -16.67 -15.04 -8.99
C LEU A 62 -17.35 -13.70 -8.64
N LEU A 63 -16.68 -12.56 -8.84
CA LEU A 63 -17.18 -11.26 -8.41
C LEU A 63 -17.72 -10.44 -9.60
N PRO A 64 -18.99 -9.99 -9.57
CA PRO A 64 -19.45 -9.00 -10.53
C PRO A 64 -18.59 -7.72 -10.38
N ARG A 65 -18.25 -7.06 -11.49
CA ARG A 65 -17.60 -5.75 -11.47
C ARG A 65 -18.61 -4.72 -10.95
N ILE A 66 -18.73 -4.61 -9.64
CA ILE A 66 -19.50 -3.56 -8.99
C ILE A 66 -18.65 -2.30 -9.04
N GLN A 67 -19.29 -1.17 -9.34
CA GLN A 67 -18.65 0.13 -9.32
C GLN A 67 -18.16 0.44 -7.90
N ASP A 68 -16.90 0.89 -7.80
CA ASP A 68 -16.24 1.26 -6.56
C ASP A 68 -15.73 2.70 -6.68
N ASP A 69 -16.64 3.66 -6.49
CA ASP A 69 -16.35 5.09 -6.62
C ASP A 69 -15.25 5.55 -5.65
N GLU A 70 -15.13 4.91 -4.49
CA GLU A 70 -14.11 5.23 -3.49
C GLU A 70 -12.72 4.83 -4.00
N LEU A 71 -12.60 3.60 -4.54
CA LEU A 71 -11.37 3.16 -5.18
C LEU A 71 -11.06 3.99 -6.43
N ASP A 72 -12.05 4.31 -7.25
CA ASP A 72 -11.86 5.17 -8.42
C ASP A 72 -11.34 6.58 -8.03
N MET A 73 -11.83 7.14 -6.93
CA MET A 73 -11.32 8.41 -6.39
C MET A 73 -9.88 8.29 -5.87
N PHE A 74 -9.54 7.16 -5.25
CA PHE A 74 -8.19 6.89 -4.78
C PHE A 74 -7.21 6.69 -5.95
N GLU A 75 -7.60 5.93 -6.97
CA GLU A 75 -6.79 5.63 -8.15
C GLU A 75 -6.60 6.83 -9.10
N LYS A 76 -7.47 7.85 -9.01
CA LYS A 76 -7.28 9.15 -9.68
C LYS A 76 -6.11 9.96 -9.11
N MET A 77 -5.67 9.68 -7.89
CA MET A 77 -4.46 10.29 -7.32
C MET A 77 -3.23 9.73 -8.02
N ASN A 78 -2.14 10.50 -8.10
CA ASN A 78 -0.91 9.94 -8.64
C ASN A 78 -0.34 8.86 -7.69
N ILE A 79 0.47 7.94 -8.23
CA ILE A 79 0.96 6.80 -7.45
C ILE A 79 1.78 7.24 -6.22
N GLY A 80 2.52 8.35 -6.32
CA GLY A 80 3.27 8.92 -5.20
C GLY A 80 2.37 9.39 -4.06
N GLU A 81 1.21 9.99 -4.37
CA GLU A 81 0.19 10.37 -3.38
C GLU A 81 -0.44 9.15 -2.72
N GLN A 82 -0.76 8.11 -3.51
CA GLN A 82 -1.30 6.85 -3.00
C GLN A 82 -0.30 6.18 -2.02
N ILE A 83 0.98 6.11 -2.40
CA ILE A 83 2.06 5.61 -1.54
C ILE A 83 2.17 6.46 -0.27
N SER A 84 2.12 7.79 -0.39
CA SER A 84 2.24 8.69 0.75
C SER A 84 1.10 8.49 1.75
N LYS A 85 -0.14 8.38 1.27
CA LYS A 85 -1.31 8.10 2.12
C LYS A 85 -1.19 6.77 2.85
N LEU A 86 -0.78 5.72 2.13
CA LEU A 86 -0.61 4.39 2.72
C LEU A 86 0.57 4.36 3.73
N ASN A 87 1.66 5.08 3.46
CA ASN A 87 2.77 5.21 4.40
C ASN A 87 2.37 5.96 5.67
N ILE A 88 1.59 7.04 5.54
CA ILE A 88 1.03 7.76 6.70
C ILE A 88 0.14 6.82 7.52
N PHE A 89 -0.78 6.10 6.87
CA PHE A 89 -1.69 5.17 7.54
C PHE A 89 -0.94 4.05 8.28
N LEU A 90 0.07 3.45 7.65
CA LEU A 90 0.91 2.43 8.30
C LEU A 90 1.57 2.95 9.59
N ARG A 91 1.98 4.22 9.61
CA ARG A 91 2.62 4.83 10.76
C ARG A 91 1.62 5.23 11.85
N SER A 92 0.48 5.80 11.48
CA SER A 92 -0.52 6.27 12.45
C SER A 92 -1.26 5.12 13.11
N GLU A 93 -1.72 4.15 12.31
CA GLU A 93 -2.61 3.09 12.82
C GLU A 93 -1.85 1.88 13.36
N PHE A 94 -0.68 1.58 12.80
CA PHE A 94 0.04 0.36 13.11
C PHE A 94 1.43 0.59 13.69
N TYR A 95 1.85 1.85 13.84
CA TYR A 95 3.21 2.21 14.21
C TYR A 95 4.24 1.46 13.36
N TYR A 96 3.97 1.31 12.06
CA TYR A 96 4.83 0.61 11.13
C TYR A 96 5.51 1.62 10.19
N CYS A 97 6.84 1.61 10.16
CA CYS A 97 7.57 2.33 9.12
C CYS A 97 7.97 1.38 8.00
N TYR A 98 7.42 1.61 6.81
CA TYR A 98 7.75 0.82 5.63
C TYR A 98 9.24 0.91 5.27
N LEU A 99 9.83 2.10 5.42
CA LEU A 99 11.23 2.35 5.08
C LEU A 99 12.20 1.66 6.04
N CYS A 100 11.91 1.66 7.35
CA CYS A 100 12.68 0.87 8.32
C CYS A 100 12.40 -0.64 8.23
N GLY A 101 11.27 -1.04 7.63
CA GLY A 101 10.83 -2.43 7.55
C GLY A 101 10.32 -3.02 8.88
N LYS A 102 10.09 -2.21 9.92
CA LYS A 102 9.72 -2.68 11.26
C LYS A 102 8.50 -1.98 11.85
N GLN A 103 7.85 -2.69 12.76
CA GLN A 103 6.77 -2.18 13.60
C GLN A 103 7.35 -1.74 14.94
N TYR A 104 6.88 -0.61 15.46
CA TYR A 104 7.20 -0.07 16.77
C TYR A 104 6.08 -0.45 17.76
N ALA A 105 6.38 -0.45 19.05
CA ALA A 105 5.44 -0.81 20.10
C ALA A 105 4.41 0.31 20.39
N SER A 106 4.78 1.57 20.12
CA SER A 106 3.92 2.74 20.32
C SER A 106 4.26 3.86 19.33
N GLU A 107 3.38 4.86 19.27
CA GLU A 107 3.63 6.12 18.56
C GLU A 107 4.89 6.83 19.08
N GLU A 108 5.08 6.85 20.41
CA GLU A 108 6.25 7.46 21.06
C GLU A 108 7.54 6.79 20.59
N GLU A 109 7.58 5.44 20.58
CA GLU A 109 8.75 4.71 20.11
C GLU A 109 9.01 4.97 18.63
N LEU A 110 7.96 5.06 17.82
CA LEU A 110 8.09 5.41 16.40
C LEU A 110 8.69 6.81 16.23
N TYR A 111 8.24 7.79 17.01
CA TYR A 111 8.77 9.15 16.95
C TYR A 111 10.25 9.22 17.39
N GLU A 112 10.62 8.50 18.45
CA GLU A 112 11.98 8.54 18.98
C GLU A 112 12.99 7.73 18.14
N LYS A 113 12.55 6.61 17.56
CA LYS A 113 13.46 5.63 16.94
C LYS A 113 13.39 5.57 15.42
N CYS A 114 12.37 6.18 14.78
CA CYS A 114 12.30 6.26 13.33
C CYS A 114 13.03 7.52 12.85
N PRO A 115 13.96 7.42 11.87
CA PRO A 115 14.71 8.58 11.37
C PRO A 115 13.84 9.70 10.79
N GLY A 116 12.66 9.35 10.27
CA GLY A 116 11.68 10.30 9.76
C GLY A 116 10.56 9.59 9.01
N ILE A 117 9.90 10.29 8.09
CA ILE A 117 8.79 9.76 7.28
C ILE A 117 9.16 9.58 5.81
N THR A 118 10.18 10.28 5.34
CA THR A 118 10.60 10.29 3.94
C THR A 118 11.73 9.31 3.70
N LYS A 119 11.94 8.92 2.43
CA LYS A 119 13.09 8.09 2.05
C LYS A 119 14.43 8.76 2.38
N ALA A 120 14.52 10.08 2.27
CA ALA A 120 15.73 10.85 2.57
C ALA A 120 16.14 10.76 4.05
N ASP A 121 15.18 10.56 4.96
CA ASP A 121 15.49 10.40 6.38
C ASP A 121 16.15 9.04 6.69
N HIS A 122 16.05 8.07 5.79
CA HIS A 122 16.46 6.68 6.00
C HIS A 122 17.67 6.26 5.14
N THR A 123 18.38 7.22 4.54
CA THR A 123 19.56 7.01 3.69
C THR A 123 20.81 6.61 4.47
#